data_AF-A0A497PPK1-F1
#
_entry.id   AF-A0A497PPK1-F1
#
_cell.length_a   1.000
_cell.length_b   1.000
_cell.length_c   1.000
_cell.angle_alpha   90.00
_cell.angle_beta   90.00
_cell.angle_gamma   90.00
#
_symmetry.space_group_name_H-M   'P 1'
#
loop_
_entity.id
_entity.type
_entity.pdbx_description
1 polymer ?
#
loop_
_entity_poly.entity_id
_entity_poly.type
_entity_poly.pdbx_seq_one_letter_code
_entity_poly.pdbx_strand_id
1 'polypeptide(L)' 'MTKGKVVLVPFPFDDLSAAKVRPAVCLTDPVGPHRHVVLAFITSSIPSDLMETDIVLDASRPDFGDTGLRV' A
#
# COMPACT_ATOMS: atom_id res chain seq x y z
N MET A 1 1.50 11.24 -13.28
CA MET A 1 2.43 10.73 -12.25
C MET A 1 1.61 9.91 -11.26
N THR A 2 1.71 8.60 -11.38
CA THR A 2 0.98 7.62 -10.57
C THR A 2 1.88 7.06 -9.47
N LYS A 3 3.19 6.95 -9.72
CA LYS A 3 4.16 6.52 -8.71
C LYS A 3 4.08 7.40 -7.45
N GLY A 4 4.12 6.76 -6.28
CA GLY A 4 4.01 7.39 -4.97
C GLY A 4 2.58 7.73 -4.54
N LYS A 5 1.57 7.53 -5.38
CA LYS A 5 0.16 7.72 -4.98
C LYS A 5 -0.31 6.55 -4.12
N VAL A 6 -1.07 6.88 -3.07
CA VAL A 6 -1.83 5.92 -2.28
C VAL A 6 -3.21 5.77 -2.91
N VAL A 7 -3.63 4.53 -3.15
CA VAL A 7 -4.91 4.18 -3.75
C VAL A 7 -5.61 3.11 -2.92
N LEU A 8 -6.94 3.07 -2.99
CA LEU A 8 -7.73 1.97 -2.42
C LEU A 8 -7.98 0.93 -3.50
N VAL A 9 -7.60 -0.32 -3.23
CA VAL A 9 -7.79 -1.45 -4.15
C VAL A 9 -8.39 -2.65 -3.42
N PRO A 10 -9.22 -3.47 -4.08
CA PRO A 10 -9.58 -4.78 -3.56
C PRO A 10 -8.32 -5.65 -3.47
N PHE A 11 -7.94 -6.04 -2.26
CA PHE A 11 -6.80 -6.91 -2.02
C PHE A 11 -7.29 -8.24 -1.45
N PRO A 12 -6.93 -9.38 -2.05
CA PRO A 12 -7.36 -10.69 -1.57
C PRO A 12 -6.70 -11.03 -0.23
N PHE A 13 -7.35 -11.86 0.57
CA PHE A 13 -6.66 -12.59 1.63
C PHE A 13 -5.71 -13.62 1.03
N ASP A 14 -4.70 -14.05 1.80
CA ASP A 14 -3.68 -15.00 1.34
C ASP A 14 -4.27 -16.37 0.97
N ASP A 15 -5.41 -16.73 1.56
CA ASP A 15 -6.18 -17.94 1.27
C ASP A 15 -7.18 -17.76 0.11
N LEU A 16 -7.22 -16.58 -0.51
CA LEU A 16 -8.12 -16.17 -1.59
C LEU A 16 -9.62 -16.31 -1.27
N SER A 17 -10.00 -16.47 0.01
CA SER A 17 -11.39 -16.69 0.43
C SER A 17 -12.29 -15.49 0.17
N ALA A 18 -11.74 -14.29 0.28
CA ALA A 18 -12.41 -13.03 0.05
C ALA A 18 -11.40 -11.92 -0.26
N ALA A 19 -11.92 -10.76 -0.67
CA ALA A 19 -11.14 -9.54 -0.84
C ALA A 19 -11.69 -8.44 0.06
N LYS A 20 -10.79 -7.63 0.61
CA LYS A 20 -11.12 -6.41 1.35
C LYS A 20 -10.53 -5.23 0.60
N VAL A 21 -11.21 -4.09 0.60
CA VAL A 21 -10.61 -2.85 0.10
C VAL A 21 -9.52 -2.41 1.07
N ARG A 22 -8.29 -2.26 0.58
CA ARG A 22 -7.16 -1.84 1.41
C ARG A 22 -6.29 -0.80 0.68
N PRO A 23 -5.57 0.06 1.43
CA PRO A 23 -4.64 1.00 0.83
C PRO A 23 -3.42 0.28 0.23
N ALA A 24 -2.91 0.83 -0.86
CA ALA A 24 -1.67 0.41 -1.48
C ALA A 24 -0.95 1.63 -2.09
N VAL A 25 0.38 1.61 -2.15
CA VAL A 25 1.19 2.62 -2.81
C VAL A 25 1.61 2.16 -4.20
N CYS A 26 1.50 3.04 -5.19
CA CYS A 26 1.98 2.79 -6.55
C CYS A 26 3.51 2.90 -6.60
N LEU A 27 4.20 1.82 -6.96
CA LEU A 27 5.66 1.77 -7.08
C LEU A 27 6.17 2.23 -8.45
N THR A 28 5.31 2.18 -9.46
CA THR A 28 5.62 2.56 -10.84
C THR A 28 4.62 3.56 -11.38
N ASP A 29 5.02 4.31 -12.41
CA ASP A 29 4.05 4.85 -13.37
C ASP A 29 3.48 3.70 -14.23
N PRO A 30 2.44 3.93 -15.04
CA PRO A 30 1.93 2.89 -15.93
C PRO A 30 3.02 2.34 -16.85
N VAL A 31 3.27 1.03 -16.81
CA VAL A 31 4.30 0.33 -17.59
C VAL A 31 3.68 -0.61 -18.63
N GLY A 32 4.37 -0.75 -19.76
CA GLY A 32 3.99 -1.67 -20.85
C GLY A 32 2.73 -1.24 -21.63
N PRO A 33 2.36 -2.04 -22.66
CA PRO A 33 1.25 -1.70 -23.56
C PRO A 33 -0.11 -1.68 -22.86
N HIS A 34 -0.25 -2.45 -21.78
CA HIS A 34 -1.47 -2.54 -20.99
C HIS A 34 -1.49 -1.55 -19.81
N ARG A 35 -0.47 -0.70 -19.67
CA ARG A 35 -0.41 0.33 -18.62
C ARG A 35 -0.56 -0.23 -17.20
N HIS A 36 0.08 -1.36 -16.94
CA HIS A 36 0.09 -1.97 -15.61
C HIS A 36 0.78 -1.06 -14.59
N VAL A 37 0.39 -1.17 -13.33
CA VAL A 37 1.03 -0.46 -12.21
C VAL A 37 1.37 -1.49 -11.15
N VAL A 38 2.62 -1.50 -10.69
CA VAL A 38 3.02 -2.35 -9.56
C VAL A 38 2.66 -1.62 -8.27
N LEU A 39 1.98 -2.33 -7.37
CA LEU A 39 1.51 -1.81 -6.09
C LEU A 39 2.22 -2.51 -4.94
N ALA A 40 2.50 -1.79 -3.85
CA ALA A 40 2.80 -2.39 -2.55
C ALA A 40 1.63 -2.15 -1.61
N PHE A 41 1.15 -3.22 -1.00
CA PHE A 41 0.04 -3.19 -0.06
C PHE A 41 0.45 -2.53 1.28
N ILE A 42 -0.45 -1.77 1.89
CA ILE A 42 -0.25 -1.11 3.20
C ILE A 42 -1.25 -1.68 4.22
N THR A 43 -0.73 -2.17 5.35
CA THR A 43 -1.53 -2.71 6.45
C THR A 43 -1.31 -1.93 7.75
N SER A 44 -2.34 -1.83 8.59
CA SER A 44 -2.21 -1.37 9.98
C SER A 44 -1.90 -2.50 10.96
N SER A 45 -1.98 -3.76 10.51
CA SER A 45 -1.56 -4.92 11.30
C SER A 45 -0.04 -5.06 11.23
N ILE A 46 0.65 -4.45 12.20
CA ILE A 46 2.11 -4.49 12.31
C ILE A 46 2.53 -5.85 12.91
N PRO A 47 3.39 -6.64 12.24
CA PRO A 47 3.90 -7.89 12.78
C PRO A 47 4.83 -7.66 13.98
N SER A 48 5.00 -8.68 14.84
CA SER A 48 5.93 -8.61 15.98
C SER A 48 7.39 -8.45 15.54
N ASP A 49 7.73 -9.09 14.42
CA ASP A 49 9.08 -9.15 13.88
C ASP A 49 9.07 -8.53 12.48
N LEU A 50 9.75 -7.40 12.35
CA LEU A 50 9.89 -6.71 11.06
C LEU A 50 11.00 -7.36 10.23
N MET A 51 10.73 -7.53 8.95
CA MET A 51 11.69 -7.95 7.93
C MET A 51 12.42 -6.74 7.33
N GLU A 52 13.55 -6.98 6.65
CA GLU A 52 14.30 -5.91 5.96
C GLU A 52 13.48 -5.18 4.88
N THR A 53 12.43 -5.82 4.37
CA THR A 53 11.53 -5.26 3.37
C THR A 53 10.36 -4.48 3.98
N ASP A 54 10.18 -4.53 5.29
CA ASP A 54 9.09 -3.82 5.97
C ASP A 54 9.43 -2.33 6.12
N ILE A 55 8.47 -1.49 5.74
CA ILE A 55 8.58 -0.04 5.84
C ILE A 55 7.49 0.45 6.78
N VAL A 56 7.88 0.86 7.98
CA VAL A 56 6.95 1.41 8.98
C VAL A 56 6.58 2.84 8.60
N LEU A 57 5.28 3.10 8.45
CA LEU A 57 4.72 4.43 8.26
C LEU A 57 4.32 5.01 9.61
N ASP A 58 5.16 5.89 10.15
CA ASP A 58 4.93 6.51 11.47
C ASP A 58 3.86 7.60 11.40
N ALA A 59 2.72 7.34 12.04
CA ALA A 59 1.57 8.25 12.10
C ALA A 59 1.81 9.50 12.94
N SER A 60 2.88 9.54 13.75
CA SER A 60 3.26 10.74 14.52
C SER A 60 3.95 11.80 13.67
N ARG A 61 4.37 11.46 12.45
CA ARG A 61 5.07 12.42 11.58
C ARG A 61 4.13 13.51 11.06
N PRO A 62 4.59 14.78 10.98
CA PRO A 62 3.77 15.89 10.50
C PRO A 62 3.19 15.72 9.09
N ASP A 63 3.90 15.01 8.21
CA ASP A 63 3.54 14.75 6.81
C ASP A 63 2.61 13.54 6.64
N PHE A 64 2.30 12.78 7.71
CA PHE A 64 1.45 11.60 7.59
C PHE A 64 0.03 11.95 7.11
N GLY A 65 -0.50 13.11 7.52
CA GLY A 65 -1.82 13.57 7.11
C GLY A 65 -1.98 13.71 5.58
N ASP A 66 -0.89 14.03 4.87
CA ASP A 66 -0.90 14.21 3.42
C ASP A 66 -1.06 12.89 2.65
N THR A 67 -0.85 11.75 3.33
CA THR A 67 -0.99 10.41 2.74
C THR A 67 -2.44 9.98 2.55
N GLY A 68 -3.37 10.57 3.32
CA GLY A 68 -4.76 10.13 3.40
C GLY A 68 -4.99 8.81 4.13
N LEU A 69 -3.95 8.18 4.69
CA LEU A 69 -4.05 6.99 5.54
C LEU A 69 -4.67 7.34 6.90
N ARG A 70 -5.28 6.35 7.55
CA ARG A 70 -5.87 6.48 8.89
C ARG A 70 -5.47 5.28 9.74
N VAL A 71 -5.25 5.52 11.03
CA VAL A 71 -4.96 4.52 12.07
C VAL A 71 -6.19 4.35 12.95
#